data_AF-A0AAV2TSP7-F1
#
_entry.id   AF-A0AAV2TSP7-F1
#
_cell.length_a   1.000
_cell.length_b   1.000
_cell.length_c   1.000
_cell.angle_alpha   90.00
_cell.angle_beta   90.00
_cell.angle_gamma   90.00
#
_symmetry.space_group_name_H-M   'P 1'
#
loop_
_entity.id
_entity.type
_entity.pdbx_description
1 polymer ?
#
loop_
_entity_poly.entity_id
_entity_poly.type
_entity_poly.pdbx_seq_one_letter_code
_entity_poly.pdbx_strand_id
1 'polypeptide(L)'
;MSHLAGTWHLKSHHNVTAFLHKIGEDEEFIKGAEEDKPKLSISFPDHEHVVFDYDGKFGKHEEKCKFGSICEHKSLHGRKFKSIITKESDNCMKSDIQDSAHPAHRVYELIDNELHLTSIAGDVKAVSIFTREH
;
A
#
# COMPACT_ATOMS: atom_id res chain seq x y z
N MET A 1 -15.19 11.47 7.54
CA MET A 1 -14.75 10.73 6.33
C MET A 1 -13.23 10.83 6.29
N SER A 2 -12.52 9.76 5.92
CA SER A 2 -11.05 9.82 5.89
C SER A 2 -10.57 10.80 4.81
N HIS A 3 -9.62 11.66 5.16
CA HIS A 3 -8.99 12.59 4.22
C HIS A 3 -8.02 11.91 3.27
N LEU A 4 -7.72 10.62 3.49
CA LEU A 4 -6.94 9.78 2.57
C LEU A 4 -7.70 9.46 1.26
N ALA A 5 -9.01 9.68 1.21
CA ALA A 5 -9.81 9.44 0.02
C ALA A 5 -9.33 10.30 -1.16
N GLY A 6 -9.25 9.69 -2.34
CA GLY A 6 -8.84 10.35 -3.58
C GLY A 6 -7.94 9.48 -4.45
N THR A 7 -7.56 10.04 -5.59
CA THR A 7 -6.59 9.45 -6.52
C THR A 7 -5.22 10.06 -6.30
N TRP A 8 -4.19 9.24 -6.26
CA TRP A 8 -2.84 9.59 -5.86
C TRP A 8 -1.83 9.08 -6.89
N HIS A 9 -0.93 9.94 -7.35
CA HIS A 9 0.13 9.60 -8.31
C HIS A 9 1.47 9.49 -7.60
N LEU A 10 2.22 8.42 -7.84
CA LEU A 10 3.54 8.25 -7.23
C LEU A 10 4.47 9.39 -7.69
N LYS A 11 4.94 10.19 -6.74
CA LYS A 11 5.91 11.27 -6.96
C LYS A 11 7.34 10.78 -6.78
N SER A 12 7.58 10.01 -5.73
CA SER A 12 8.89 9.45 -5.42
C SER A 12 8.77 8.23 -4.54
N HIS A 13 9.76 7.35 -4.61
CA HIS A 13 9.93 6.30 -3.63
C HIS A 13 11.40 6.19 -3.19
N HIS A 14 11.61 5.62 -2.02
CA HIS A 14 12.94 5.40 -1.45
C HIS A 14 12.98 4.01 -0.82
N ASN A 15 14.02 3.25 -1.14
CA ASN A 15 14.32 1.95 -0.55
C ASN A 15 13.26 0.85 -0.78
N VAL A 16 12.39 1.02 -1.79
CA VAL A 16 11.32 0.06 -2.12
C VAL A 16 11.90 -1.29 -2.53
N THR A 17 12.94 -1.31 -3.35
CA THR A 17 13.65 -2.54 -3.75
C THR A 17 14.08 -3.39 -2.56
N ALA A 18 14.73 -2.78 -1.56
CA ALA A 18 15.14 -3.49 -0.35
C ALA A 18 13.95 -4.03 0.44
N PHE A 19 12.85 -3.27 0.51
CA PHE A 19 11.62 -3.73 1.16
C PHE A 19 11.02 -4.93 0.43
N LEU A 20 10.92 -4.88 -0.90
CA LEU A 20 10.37 -5.97 -1.72
C LEU A 20 11.21 -7.26 -1.61
N HIS A 21 12.55 -7.16 -1.61
CA HIS A 21 13.42 -8.30 -1.30
C HIS A 21 13.16 -8.85 0.09
N LYS A 22 13.03 -7.96 1.10
CA LYS A 22 12.83 -8.37 2.50
C LYS A 22 11.52 -9.14 2.70
N ILE A 23 10.47 -8.73 1.98
CA ILE A 23 9.19 -9.43 2.04
C ILE A 23 9.15 -10.66 1.12
N GLY A 24 10.18 -10.94 0.33
CA GLY A 24 10.27 -12.15 -0.49
C GLY A 24 9.52 -12.08 -1.82
N GLU A 25 9.41 -10.89 -2.44
CA GLU A 25 8.93 -10.78 -3.81
C GLU A 25 9.99 -11.25 -4.83
N ASP A 26 9.55 -11.56 -6.05
CA ASP A 26 10.43 -12.04 -7.12
C ASP A 26 11.25 -10.92 -7.79
N GLU A 27 12.42 -11.28 -8.33
CA GLU A 27 13.37 -10.34 -8.96
C GLU A 27 12.80 -9.58 -10.16
N GLU A 28 11.87 -10.19 -10.91
CA GLU A 28 11.26 -9.57 -12.08
C GLU A 28 10.28 -8.47 -11.67
N PHE A 29 9.46 -8.74 -10.65
CA PHE A 29 8.60 -7.76 -10.02
C PHE A 29 9.41 -6.62 -9.42
N ILE A 30 10.47 -6.93 -8.68
CA ILE A 30 11.29 -5.92 -8.01
C ILE A 30 11.84 -4.91 -9.03
N LYS A 31 12.38 -5.39 -10.14
CA LYS A 31 12.88 -4.52 -11.23
C LYS A 31 11.76 -3.69 -11.84
N GLY A 32 10.60 -4.29 -12.08
CA GLY A 32 9.48 -3.55 -12.65
C GLY A 32 8.89 -2.52 -11.69
N ALA A 33 8.89 -2.78 -10.39
CA ALA A 33 8.37 -1.88 -9.35
C ALA A 33 9.26 -0.64 -9.11
N GLU A 34 10.57 -0.75 -9.35
CA GLU A 34 11.49 0.41 -9.30
C GLU A 34 11.20 1.42 -10.41
N GLU A 35 10.78 0.95 -11.58
CA GLU A 35 10.45 1.81 -12.73
C GLU A 35 8.98 2.24 -12.76
N ASP A 36 8.13 1.60 -11.95
CA ASP A 36 6.68 1.84 -11.97
C ASP A 36 6.34 3.22 -11.40
N LYS A 37 5.35 3.86 -12.02
CA LYS A 37 4.78 5.14 -11.58
C LYS A 37 3.28 4.97 -11.40
N PRO A 38 2.88 4.18 -10.40
CA PRO A 38 1.50 3.80 -10.25
C PRO A 38 0.63 4.97 -9.80
N LYS A 39 -0.63 4.84 -10.17
CA LYS A 39 -1.76 5.60 -9.63
C LYS A 39 -2.47 4.72 -8.60
N LEU A 40 -2.72 5.28 -7.43
CA LEU A 40 -3.40 4.65 -6.31
C LEU A 40 -4.68 5.44 -6.01
N SER A 41 -5.85 4.82 -6.15
CA SER A 41 -7.10 5.40 -5.67
C SER A 41 -7.50 4.76 -4.35
N ILE A 42 -7.83 5.58 -3.36
CA ILE A 42 -8.32 5.15 -2.07
C ILE A 42 -9.76 5.65 -1.93
N SER A 43 -10.71 4.76 -1.68
CA SER A 43 -12.10 5.13 -1.43
C SER A 43 -12.69 4.40 -0.22
N PHE A 44 -13.74 4.99 0.33
CA PHE A 44 -14.44 4.52 1.52
C PHE A 44 -15.93 4.45 1.17
N PRO A 45 -16.37 3.39 0.46
CA PRO A 45 -17.75 3.29 -0.05
C PRO A 45 -18.78 3.31 1.09
N ASP A 46 -18.35 2.90 2.28
CA ASP A 46 -19.07 2.98 3.53
C ASP A 46 -18.08 3.31 4.67
N HIS A 47 -18.56 3.34 5.91
CA HIS A 47 -17.71 3.64 7.07
C HIS A 47 -16.91 2.44 7.60
N GLU A 48 -17.12 1.24 7.04
CA GLU A 48 -16.52 -0.01 7.51
C GLU A 48 -15.42 -0.52 6.57
N HIS A 49 -15.44 -0.13 5.30
CA HIS A 49 -14.54 -0.64 4.28
C HIS A 49 -13.65 0.44 3.67
N VAL A 50 -12.47 0.01 3.27
CA VAL A 50 -11.56 0.73 2.37
C VAL A 50 -11.43 -0.06 1.08
N VAL A 51 -11.36 0.66 -0.04
CA VAL A 51 -11.04 0.12 -1.35
C VAL A 51 -9.77 0.78 -1.85
N PHE A 52 -8.80 -0.03 -2.25
CA PHE A 52 -7.59 0.37 -2.95
C PHE A 52 -7.71 -0.05 -4.41
N ASP A 53 -7.57 0.89 -5.34
CA ASP A 53 -7.42 0.63 -6.77
C ASP A 53 -6.01 1.05 -7.17
N TYR A 54 -5.20 0.08 -7.59
CA TYR A 54 -3.85 0.27 -8.07
C TYR A 54 -3.84 0.13 -9.59
N ASP A 55 -3.29 1.12 -10.28
CA ASP A 55 -3.15 1.17 -11.74
C ASP A 55 -1.68 1.49 -12.07
N GLY A 56 -0.93 0.49 -12.54
CA GLY A 56 0.50 0.61 -12.80
C GLY A 56 1.01 -0.35 -13.87
N LYS A 57 2.34 -0.53 -13.94
CA LYS A 57 3.04 -1.32 -14.96
C LYS A 57 2.55 -2.77 -15.06
N PHE A 58 2.12 -3.35 -13.94
CA PHE A 58 1.65 -4.74 -13.88
C PHE A 58 0.13 -4.88 -14.04
N GLY A 59 -0.55 -3.81 -14.45
CA GLY A 59 -1.99 -3.77 -14.68
C GLY A 59 -2.77 -3.16 -13.52
N LYS A 60 -4.09 -3.36 -13.59
CA LYS A 60 -5.04 -2.85 -12.60
C LYS A 60 -5.37 -3.91 -11.56
N HIS A 61 -5.44 -3.49 -10.30
CA HIS A 61 -5.76 -4.35 -9.18
C HIS A 61 -6.61 -3.61 -8.16
N GLU A 62 -7.76 -4.18 -7.82
CA GLU A 62 -8.67 -3.63 -6.83
C GLU A 62 -8.70 -4.54 -5.60
N GLU A 63 -8.61 -3.95 -4.41
CA GLU A 63 -8.76 -4.65 -3.14
C GLU A 63 -9.75 -3.91 -2.24
N LYS A 64 -10.76 -4.64 -1.74
CA LYS A 64 -11.70 -4.15 -0.73
C LYS A 64 -11.48 -4.88 0.59
N CYS A 65 -11.22 -4.12 1.65
CA CYS A 65 -10.99 -4.66 2.99
C CYS A 65 -11.91 -4.01 4.03
N LYS A 66 -12.41 -4.81 4.97
CA LYS A 66 -13.13 -4.32 6.15
C LYS A 66 -12.13 -3.95 7.26
N PHE A 67 -12.28 -2.79 7.88
CA PHE A 67 -11.43 -2.37 8.98
C PHE A 67 -11.48 -3.35 10.16
N GLY A 68 -10.33 -3.59 10.78
CA GLY A 68 -10.17 -4.47 11.95
C GLY A 68 -10.40 -5.95 11.67
N SER A 69 -10.65 -6.34 10.41
CA SER A 69 -10.85 -7.73 9.99
C SER A 69 -9.69 -8.20 9.14
N ILE A 70 -9.49 -9.52 9.07
CA ILE A 70 -8.53 -10.12 8.15
C ILE A 70 -9.00 -9.87 6.72
N CYS A 71 -8.14 -9.24 5.93
CA CYS A 71 -8.27 -9.09 4.49
C CYS A 71 -7.32 -10.06 3.79
N GLU A 72 -7.83 -10.81 2.82
CA GLU A 72 -7.02 -11.69 1.99
C GLU A 72 -6.61 -10.96 0.72
N HIS A 73 -5.31 -10.90 0.48
CA HIS A 73 -4.72 -10.21 -0.65
C HIS A 73 -4.15 -11.21 -1.63
N LYS A 74 -4.09 -10.79 -2.89
CA LYS A 74 -3.30 -11.44 -3.92
C LYS A 74 -2.43 -10.35 -4.54
N SER A 75 -1.11 -10.47 -4.41
CA SER A 75 -0.19 -9.55 -5.08
C SER A 75 -0.37 -9.64 -6.60
N LEU A 76 0.12 -8.63 -7.32
CA LEU A 76 0.11 -8.60 -8.79
C LEU A 76 0.81 -9.83 -9.42
N HIS A 77 1.69 -10.49 -8.66
CA HIS A 77 2.45 -11.69 -9.06
C HIS A 77 1.83 -12.99 -8.53
N GLY A 78 0.65 -12.90 -7.93
CA GLY A 78 -0.15 -14.06 -7.52
C GLY A 78 0.16 -14.63 -6.14
N ARG A 79 1.09 -14.03 -5.40
CA ARG A 79 1.33 -14.39 -4.00
C ARG A 79 0.12 -14.00 -3.16
N LYS A 80 -0.36 -14.95 -2.37
CA LYS A 80 -1.43 -14.69 -1.40
C LYS A 80 -0.84 -14.33 -0.05
N PHE A 81 -1.37 -13.30 0.57
CA PHE A 81 -1.01 -12.91 1.94
C PHE A 81 -2.25 -12.36 2.65
N LYS A 82 -2.17 -12.23 3.97
CA LYS A 82 -3.25 -11.67 4.79
C LYS A 82 -2.80 -10.35 5.38
N SER A 83 -3.71 -9.42 5.58
CA SER A 83 -3.44 -8.23 6.40
C SER A 83 -4.62 -7.87 7.26
N ILE A 84 -4.40 -7.05 8.28
CA ILE A 84 -5.46 -6.35 9.00
C ILE A 84 -5.23 -4.86 8.77
N ILE A 85 -6.26 -4.18 8.27
CA ILE A 85 -6.22 -2.74 8.06
C ILE A 85 -6.96 -2.05 9.19
N THR A 86 -6.32 -1.10 9.85
CA THR A 86 -6.89 -0.27 10.91
C THR A 86 -6.86 1.19 10.49
N LYS A 87 -7.93 1.91 10.86
CA LYS A 87 -7.97 3.36 10.73
C LYS A 87 -7.52 3.97 12.05
N GLU A 88 -6.39 4.64 12.05
CA GLU A 88 -5.80 5.26 13.25
C GLU A 88 -6.36 6.67 13.45
N SER A 89 -6.61 7.41 12.37
CA SER A 89 -7.25 8.72 12.37
C SER A 89 -7.90 9.03 11.01
N ASP A 90 -8.49 10.22 10.85
CA ASP A 90 -8.94 10.67 9.52
C ASP A 90 -7.80 10.92 8.53
N ASN A 91 -6.56 11.04 9.01
CA ASN A 91 -5.37 11.27 8.19
C ASN A 91 -4.44 10.04 8.13
N CYS A 92 -4.74 8.95 8.84
CA CYS A 92 -3.81 7.84 8.98
C CYS A 92 -4.53 6.49 9.03
N MET A 93 -4.00 5.52 8.28
CA MET A 93 -4.37 4.11 8.38
C MET A 93 -3.13 3.23 8.34
N LYS A 94 -3.23 2.06 8.96
CA LYS A 94 -2.17 1.07 9.03
C LYS A 94 -2.65 -0.25 8.45
N SER A 95 -1.79 -0.94 7.71
CA SER A 95 -2.00 -2.31 7.25
C SER A 95 -0.91 -3.19 7.84
N ASP A 96 -1.29 -4.11 8.72
CA ASP A 96 -0.41 -5.11 9.33
C ASP A 96 -0.45 -6.40 8.52
N ILE A 97 0.64 -6.71 7.81
CA ILE A 97 0.75 -7.90 6.95
C ILE A 97 1.02 -9.13 7.84
N GLN A 98 0.05 -10.04 7.85
CA GLN A 98 0.02 -11.28 8.61
C GLN A 98 0.68 -12.41 7.80
N ASP A 99 1.94 -12.22 7.42
CA ASP A 99 2.78 -13.26 6.82
C ASP A 99 3.83 -13.70 7.84
N SER A 100 3.76 -14.95 8.29
CA SER A 100 4.67 -15.49 9.31
C SER A 100 6.13 -15.57 8.84
N ALA A 101 6.36 -15.74 7.53
CA ALA A 101 7.71 -15.78 6.97
C ALA A 101 8.26 -14.37 6.74
N HIS A 102 7.38 -13.43 6.40
CA HIS A 102 7.74 -12.08 5.98
C HIS A 102 6.86 -11.01 6.65
N PRO A 103 6.93 -10.85 7.98
CA PRO A 103 6.11 -9.88 8.69
C PRO A 103 6.48 -8.46 8.26
N ALA A 104 5.46 -7.68 7.95
CA ALA A 104 5.62 -6.31 7.51
C ALA A 104 4.40 -5.49 7.93
N HIS A 105 4.54 -4.17 7.89
CA HIS A 105 3.39 -3.28 7.98
C HIS A 105 3.59 -2.05 7.10
N ARG A 106 2.47 -1.43 6.76
CA ARG A 106 2.38 -0.23 5.96
C ARG A 106 1.61 0.82 6.72
N VAL A 107 2.09 2.06 6.70
CA VAL A 107 1.41 3.23 7.26
C VAL A 107 1.14 4.19 6.12
N TYR A 108 -0.12 4.54 5.94
CA TYR A 108 -0.59 5.51 4.97
C TYR A 108 -0.99 6.76 5.75
N GLU A 109 -0.27 7.85 5.53
CA GLU A 109 -0.46 9.09 6.28
C GLU A 109 -0.57 10.29 5.33
N LEU A 110 -1.50 11.19 5.62
CA LEU A 110 -1.63 12.45 4.91
C LEU A 110 -0.77 13.52 5.59
N ILE A 111 0.27 14.00 4.89
CA ILE A 111 1.20 15.03 5.37
C ILE A 111 1.27 16.11 4.29
N ASP A 112 0.96 17.36 4.63
CA ASP A 112 1.01 18.52 3.72
C ASP A 112 0.32 18.29 2.35
N ASN A 113 -0.85 17.63 2.37
CA ASN A 113 -1.64 17.22 1.20
C ASN A 113 -0.99 16.15 0.28
N GLU A 114 0.09 15.52 0.72
CA GLU A 114 0.69 14.35 0.08
C GLU A 114 0.35 13.09 0.87
N LEU A 115 0.16 11.97 0.16
CA LEU A 115 0.01 10.67 0.77
C LEU A 115 1.41 10.05 0.93
N HIS A 116 1.82 9.87 2.19
CA HIS A 116 3.07 9.22 2.56
C HIS A 116 2.77 7.76 2.93
N LEU A 117 3.29 6.84 2.14
CA LEU A 117 3.26 5.40 2.40
C LEU A 117 4.61 4.96 2.95
N THR A 118 4.66 4.67 4.25
CA THR A 118 5.82 4.06 4.89
C THR A 118 5.61 2.55 4.97
N SER A 119 6.53 1.77 4.39
CA SER A 119 6.52 0.29 4.45
C SER A 119 7.70 -0.21 5.28
N ILE A 120 7.45 -1.08 6.25
CA ILE A 120 8.47 -1.57 7.20
C ILE A 120 8.45 -3.09 7.24
N ALA A 121 9.62 -3.71 7.10
CA ALA A 121 9.82 -5.15 7.24
C ALA A 121 11.16 -5.40 7.98
N GLY A 122 11.08 -5.82 9.25
CA GLY A 122 12.27 -5.94 10.11
C GLY A 122 13.00 -4.60 10.26
N ASP A 123 14.27 -4.56 9.84
CA ASP A 123 15.16 -3.41 9.84
C ASP A 123 15.04 -2.52 8.58
N VAL A 124 14.28 -2.96 7.58
CA VAL A 124 14.11 -2.24 6.32
C VAL A 124 12.91 -1.32 6.40
N LYS A 125 13.13 -0.04 6.06
CA LYS A 125 12.10 0.97 5.87
C LYS A 125 12.14 1.52 4.45
N ALA A 126 11.01 1.49 3.77
CA ALA A 126 10.77 2.14 2.48
C ALA A 126 9.72 3.24 2.64
N VAL A 127 9.82 4.28 1.81
CA VAL A 127 8.87 5.41 1.80
C VAL A 127 8.48 5.71 0.37
N SER A 128 7.19 5.77 0.09
CA SER A 128 6.62 6.23 -1.18
C SER A 128 5.76 7.46 -0.91
N ILE A 129 5.99 8.53 -1.67
CA ILE A 129 5.25 9.79 -1.57
C ILE A 129 4.40 9.93 -2.82
N PHE A 130 3.10 10.22 -2.63
CA PHE A 130 2.16 10.41 -3.71
C PHE A 130 1.51 11.79 -3.64
N THR A 131 1.27 12.37 -4.81
CA THR A 131 0.54 13.65 -4.95
C THR A 131 -0.89 13.38 -5.41
N ARG A 132 -1.84 14.15 -4.89
CA ARG A 132 -3.24 14.02 -5.26
C ARG A 132 -3.47 14.43 -6.73
N GLU A 133 -4.33 13.70 -7.43
CA GLU A 133 -4.87 14.10 -8.73
C GLU A 133 -5.80 15.30 -8.56
N HIS A 134 -5.63 16.32 -9.41
CA HIS A 134 -6.38 17.58 -9.36
C HIS A 134 -7.84 17.44 -9.78
#